data_AF-A0AA44U4X4-F1
#
_entry.id   AF-A0AA44U4X4-F1
#
_cell.length_a   1.000
_cell.length_b   1.000
_cell.length_c   1.000
_cell.angle_alpha   90.00
_cell.angle_beta   90.00
_cell.angle_gamma   90.00
#
_symmetry.space_group_name_H-M   'P 1'
#
loop_
_entity.id
_entity.type
_entity.pdbx_description
1 polymer ?
#
loop_
_entity_poly.entity_id
_entity_poly.type
_entity_poly.pdbx_seq_one_letter_code
_entity_poly.pdbx_strand_id
1 'polypeptide(L)'
;MTGEGLLQPSPVTCRVASLCSLTLKGGDAMLSLNIYCDESTHLPNDGRPYMVLGAIVCPVSRSREVAVRLREIRVKHQIRPDFEIKWTKVSPAKIEFYL
;
A
#
# COMPACT_ATOMS: atom_id res chain seq x y z
N MET A 1 5.34 32.37 -25.81
CA MET A 1 6.03 32.87 -24.60
C MET A 1 5.00 32.77 -23.47
N THR A 2 4.91 31.56 -22.89
CA THR A 2 5.20 31.28 -21.46
C THR A 2 4.21 32.03 -20.55
N GLY A 3 3.19 31.42 -19.95
CA GLY A 3 3.10 30.08 -19.37
C GLY A 3 3.36 30.18 -17.87
N GLU A 4 2.35 30.57 -17.09
CA GLU A 4 2.34 30.44 -15.63
C GLU A 4 1.03 29.76 -15.20
N GLY A 5 1.08 28.43 -15.17
CA GLY A 5 0.10 27.61 -14.47
C GLY A 5 0.67 27.24 -13.11
N LEU A 6 0.18 27.89 -12.06
CA LEU A 6 0.49 27.58 -10.67
C LEU A 6 0.06 26.13 -10.38
N LEU A 7 1.00 25.19 -10.38
CA LEU A 7 0.76 23.80 -10.01
C LEU A 7 0.76 23.70 -8.49
N GLN A 8 -0.44 23.56 -7.92
CA GLN A 8 -0.64 23.28 -6.49
C GLN A 8 -0.06 21.90 -6.11
N PRO A 9 0.46 21.71 -4.89
CA PRO A 9 1.01 20.43 -4.47
C PRO A 9 -0.11 19.40 -4.38
N SER A 10 -0.09 18.42 -5.29
CA SER A 10 -0.99 17.27 -5.23
C SER A 10 -0.78 16.51 -3.92
N PRO A 11 -1.84 16.14 -3.18
CA PRO A 11 -1.70 15.27 -2.02
C PRO A 11 -1.14 13.94 -2.50
N VAL A 12 -0.02 13.56 -1.89
CA VAL A 12 0.72 12.30 -2.07
C VAL A 12 -0.25 11.16 -2.37
N THR A 13 -0.40 10.87 -3.65
CA THR A 13 -1.10 9.69 -4.11
C THR A 13 -0.04 8.61 -4.02
N CYS A 14 -0.09 7.80 -2.97
CA CYS A 14 0.72 6.61 -2.88
C CYS A 14 0.23 5.65 -3.98
N ARG A 15 0.74 5.82 -5.20
CA ARG A 15 0.59 4.84 -6.27
C ARG A 15 1.88 4.03 -6.34
N VAL A 16 2.11 3.20 -5.34
CA VAL A 16 2.99 2.05 -5.52
C VAL A 16 2.13 0.80 -5.36
N ALA A 17 1.56 0.40 -6.47
CA ALA A 17 1.22 -0.99 -6.72
C ALA A 17 1.89 -1.34 -8.05
N SER A 18 3.20 -1.55 -8.02
CA SER A 18 3.83 -2.36 -9.07
C SER A 18 3.36 -3.79 -8.83
N LEU A 19 2.13 -4.09 -9.26
CA LEU A 19 1.58 -5.44 -9.24
C LEU A 19 2.35 -6.25 -10.29
N CYS A 20 3.49 -6.80 -9.90
CA CYS A 20 4.20 -7.74 -10.74
C CYS A 20 3.61 -9.13 -10.47
N SER A 21 2.70 -9.57 -11.33
CA SER A 21 2.19 -10.94 -11.30
C SER A 21 3.28 -11.88 -11.79
N LEU A 22 4.01 -12.50 -10.86
CA LEU A 22 4.99 -13.52 -11.19
C LEU A 22 4.31 -14.87 -11.33
N THR A 23 4.55 -15.50 -12.48
CA THR A 23 4.19 -16.90 -12.72
C THR A 23 5.45 -17.74 -12.52
N LEU A 24 5.56 -18.41 -11.37
CA LEU A 24 6.65 -19.33 -11.11
C LEU A 24 6.31 -20.70 -11.72
N LYS A 25 7.10 -21.14 -12.70
CA LYS A 25 7.05 -22.52 -13.21
C LYS A 25 8.04 -23.38 -12.42
N GLY A 26 7.59 -23.93 -11.31
CA GLY A 26 8.23 -25.03 -10.58
C GLY A 26 7.14 -26.05 -10.25
N GLY A 27 7.43 -27.34 -10.41
CA GLY A 27 6.45 -28.44 -10.39
C GLY A 27 5.38 -28.34 -9.29
N ASP A 28 4.16 -28.66 -9.71
CA ASP A 28 2.90 -28.73 -8.95
C ASP A 28 2.24 -27.38 -8.57
N ALA A 29 1.18 -27.08 -9.33
CA ALA A 29 0.24 -25.96 -9.24
C ALA A 29 0.76 -24.57 -9.69
N MET A 30 0.07 -23.99 -10.68
CA MET A 30 0.31 -22.64 -11.19
C MET A 30 -0.09 -21.59 -10.13
N LEU A 31 0.83 -21.28 -9.22
CA LEU A 31 0.62 -20.29 -8.16
C LEU A 31 0.88 -18.89 -8.71
N SER A 32 -0.20 -18.20 -9.10
CA SER A 32 -0.13 -16.76 -9.41
C SER A 32 -0.03 -15.96 -8.11
N LEU A 33 1.00 -15.13 -8.00
CA LEU A 33 1.29 -14.33 -6.80
C LEU A 33 1.22 -12.83 -7.14
N ASN A 34 0.58 -12.07 -6.27
CA ASN A 34 0.64 -10.61 -6.23
C ASN A 34 1.73 -10.20 -5.24
N ILE A 35 2.61 -9.30 -5.66
CA ILE A 35 3.61 -8.69 -4.79
C ILE A 35 3.23 -7.23 -4.62
N TYR A 36 3.13 -6.78 -3.37
CA TYR A 36 2.86 -5.40 -3.00
C TYR A 36 4.09 -4.84 -2.32
N CYS A 37 4.64 -3.76 -2.87
CA CYS A 37 5.85 -3.13 -2.38
C CYS A 37 5.56 -1.71 -1.90
N ASP A 38 6.20 -1.29 -0.82
CA ASP A 38 6.16 0.09 -0.31
C ASP A 38 7.58 0.52 0.09
N GLU A 39 7.84 1.82 0.03
CA GLU A 39 9.17 2.41 0.23
C GLU A 39 9.15 3.43 1.38
N SER A 40 10.20 3.41 2.22
CA SER A 40 10.24 4.23 3.44
C SER A 40 10.58 5.71 3.20
N THR A 41 11.07 6.07 2.00
CA THR A 41 11.63 7.40 1.71
C THR A 41 11.45 7.72 0.23
N HIS A 42 10.75 8.82 -0.05
CA HIS A 42 10.58 9.33 -1.40
C HIS A 42 11.02 10.79 -1.38
N LEU A 43 12.32 11.06 -1.62
CA LEU A 43 12.87 12.33 -2.14
C LEU A 43 14.42 12.33 -2.07
N PRO A 44 15.11 12.93 -3.05
CA PRO A 44 16.57 13.12 -3.03
C PRO A 44 17.12 13.96 -1.86
N ASN A 45 16.24 14.61 -1.09
CA ASN A 45 16.59 15.66 -0.11
C ASN A 45 16.21 15.33 1.33
N ASP A 46 15.85 14.09 1.66
CA ASP A 46 15.38 13.75 3.01
C ASP A 46 16.54 13.56 4.03
N GLY A 47 17.79 13.80 3.61
CA GLY A 47 18.98 13.78 4.48
C GLY A 47 19.34 12.40 5.06
N ARG A 48 18.63 11.34 4.64
CA ARG A 48 18.83 9.97 5.12
C ARG A 48 19.65 9.17 4.10
N PRO A 49 20.73 8.48 4.52
CA PRO A 49 21.61 7.73 3.60
C PRO A 49 21.08 6.33 3.25
N TYR A 50 19.89 5.96 3.73
CA TYR A 50 19.31 4.63 3.57
C TYR A 50 17.86 4.72 3.09
N MET A 51 17.47 3.74 2.26
CA MET A 51 16.11 3.51 1.79
C MET A 51 15.71 2.08 2.16
N VAL A 52 14.54 1.91 2.73
CA VAL A 52 13.96 0.60 3.06
C VAL A 52 12.85 0.29 2.07
N LEU A 53 12.90 -0.89 1.48
CA LEU A 53 11.83 -1.44 0.65
C LEU A 53 11.15 -2.58 1.43
N GLY A 54 9.86 -2.43 1.68
CA GLY A 54 9.02 -3.48 2.24
C GLY A 54 8.23 -4.16 1.12
N ALA A 55 8.12 -5.49 1.15
CA ALA A 55 7.28 -6.23 0.23
C ALA A 55 6.48 -7.30 0.96
N ILE A 56 5.21 -7.46 0.56
CA ILE A 56 4.35 -8.57 0.98
C ILE A 56 3.84 -9.32 -0.24
N VAL A 57 3.65 -10.63 -0.10
CA VAL A 57 3.18 -11.50 -1.17
C VAL A 57 1.81 -12.06 -0.82
N CYS A 58 0.89 -12.05 -1.78
CA CYS A 58 -0.44 -12.62 -1.63
C CYS A 58 -0.77 -13.49 -2.84
N PRO A 59 -1.21 -14.75 -2.67
CA PRO A 59 -1.79 -15.52 -3.76
C PRO A 59 -2.96 -14.78 -4.43
N VAL A 60 -2.99 -14.78 -5.76
CA VAL A 60 -4.05 -14.12 -6.53
C VAL A 60 -5.43 -14.64 -6.13
N SER A 61 -5.55 -15.94 -5.87
CA SER A 61 -6.78 -16.59 -5.41
C SER A 61 -7.33 -16.03 -4.09
N ARG A 62 -6.45 -15.54 -3.20
CA ARG A 62 -6.83 -15.00 -1.89
C ARG A 62 -6.91 -13.47 -1.85
N SER A 63 -6.37 -12.79 -2.86
CA SER A 63 -6.31 -11.32 -2.89
C SER A 63 -7.68 -10.65 -2.68
N ARG A 64 -8.73 -11.17 -3.32
CA ARG A 64 -10.11 -10.66 -3.18
C ARG A 64 -10.66 -10.88 -1.77
N GLU A 65 -10.47 -12.08 -1.22
CA GLU A 65 -10.91 -12.42 0.14
C GLU A 65 -10.24 -11.50 1.16
N VAL A 66 -8.92 -11.33 1.08
CA VAL A 66 -8.15 -10.44 1.94
C VAL A 66 -8.66 -9.00 1.84
N ALA A 67 -8.94 -8.49 0.63
CA ALA A 67 -9.47 -7.15 0.44
C ALA A 67 -10.85 -6.96 1.10
N VAL A 68 -11.72 -7.98 1.07
CA VAL A 68 -13.01 -7.96 1.75
C VAL A 68 -12.82 -7.97 3.27
N ARG A 69 -11.98 -8.87 3.80
CA ARG A 69 -11.66 -8.95 5.23
C ARG A 69 -11.09 -7.64 5.77
N LEU A 70 -10.21 -6.97 5.02
CA LEU A 70 -9.68 -5.65 5.41
C LEU A 70 -10.78 -4.59 5.53
N ARG A 71 -11.80 -4.62 4.66
CA ARG A 71 -12.96 -3.72 4.77
C ARG A 71 -13.81 -4.06 6.00
N GLU A 72 -14.02 -5.34 6.29
CA GLU A 72 -14.75 -5.78 7.49
C GLU A 72 -14.05 -5.29 8.77
N ILE A 73 -12.72 -5.40 8.85
CA ILE A 73 -11.94 -4.89 9.99
C ILE A 73 -12.13 -3.37 10.13
N ARG A 74 -12.06 -2.61 9.03
CA ARG A 74 -12.30 -1.15 9.08
C ARG A 74 -13.68 -0.84 9.66
N VAL A 75 -14.72 -1.49 9.15
CA VAL A 75 -16.10 -1.30 9.61
C VAL A 75 -16.26 -1.67 11.09
N LYS A 76 -15.65 -2.78 11.53
CA LYS A 76 -15.66 -3.21 12.94
C LYS A 76 -15.12 -2.13 13.89
N HIS A 77 -14.11 -1.38 13.46
CA HIS A 77 -13.51 -0.29 14.26
C HIS A 77 -14.09 1.10 13.94
N GLN A 78 -15.27 1.15 13.30
CA GLN A 78 -15.99 2.37 12.94
C GLN A 78 -15.16 3.28 12.01
N ILE A 79 -14.33 2.68 11.18
CA ILE A 79 -13.57 3.35 10.12
C ILE A 79 -14.32 3.14 8.81
N ARG A 80 -14.47 4.22 8.04
CA ARG A 80 -15.07 4.17 6.72
C ARG A 80 -14.35 3.13 5.83
N PRO A 81 -15.08 2.25 5.11
CA PRO A 81 -14.47 1.17 4.34
C PRO A 81 -13.56 1.69 3.20
N ASP A 82 -13.87 2.87 2.68
CA ASP A 82 -13.14 3.62 1.65
C ASP A 82 -12.01 4.51 2.20
N PHE A 83 -11.84 4.56 3.53
CA PHE A 83 -10.81 5.38 4.15
C PHE A 83 -9.40 4.87 3.82
N GLU A 84 -8.53 5.79 3.39
CA GLU A 84 -7.10 5.52 3.17
C GLU A 84 -6.36 5.52 4.51
N ILE A 85 -5.81 4.36 4.88
CA ILE A 85 -5.04 4.20 6.12
C ILE A 85 -3.59 4.52 5.81
N LYS A 86 -3.03 5.50 6.54
CA LYS A 86 -1.64 5.91 6.43
C LYS A 86 -0.91 5.58 7.73
N TRP A 87 0.26 4.96 7.63
CA TRP A 87 1.10 4.65 8.80
C TRP A 87 1.50 5.91 9.58
N THR A 88 1.57 7.07 8.92
CA THR A 88 1.83 8.38 9.54
C THR A 88 0.66 8.91 10.38
N LYS A 89 -0.54 8.31 10.28
CA LYS A 89 -1.75 8.70 11.02
C LYS A 89 -2.14 7.70 12.11
N VAL A 90 -1.23 6.80 12.50
CA VAL A 90 -1.44 5.88 13.60
C VAL A 90 -1.51 6.68 14.91
N SER A 91 -2.55 6.44 15.71
CA SER A 91 -2.75 7.13 16.98
C SER A 91 -3.21 6.16 18.08
N PRO A 92 -2.92 6.45 19.36
CA PRO A 92 -3.35 5.60 20.47
C PRO A 92 -4.87 5.38 20.53
N ALA A 93 -5.65 6.36 20.08
CA ALA A 93 -7.11 6.30 20.06
C ALA A 93 -7.68 5.19 19.16
N LYS A 94 -6.88 4.64 18.26
CA LYS A 94 -7.27 3.54 17.36
C LYS A 94 -6.34 2.34 17.46
N ILE A 95 -5.69 2.13 18.62
CA ILE A 95 -4.76 1.00 18.81
C ILE A 95 -5.43 -0.36 18.60
N GLU A 96 -6.69 -0.51 19.04
CA GLU A 96 -7.46 -1.73 18.86
C GLU A 96 -7.70 -2.11 17.39
N PHE A 97 -7.61 -1.15 16.46
CA PHE A 97 -7.74 -1.44 15.03
C PHE A 97 -6.48 -2.13 14.45
N TYR A 98 -5.32 -1.97 15.10
CA TYR A 98 -4.04 -2.50 14.63
C TYR A 98 -3.60 -3.78 15.35
N LEU A 99 -4.32 -4.22 16.39
CA LEU A 99 -4.07 -5.43 17.18
C LEU A 99 -5.07 -6.54 16.82
#